data_AF-A0A532F1U2-F1
#
_entry.id   AF-A0A532F1U2-F1
#
_cell.length_a   1.000
_cell.length_b   1.000
_cell.length_c   1.000
_cell.angle_alpha   90.00
_cell.angle_beta   90.00
_cell.angle_gamma   90.00
#
_symmetry.space_group_name_H-M   'P 1'
#
loop_
_entity.id
_entity.type
_entity.pdbx_description
1 polymer ?
#
loop_
_entity_poly.entity_id
_entity_poly.type
_entity_poly.pdbx_seq_one_letter_code
_entity_poly.pdbx_strand_id
1 'polypeptide(L)'
;MSIKETVMQLIREAPFAPGRDTFIPPTLLPICCACGLIRDDTRFSPGRELWITQRTYRKTHGINPADLALSHTYCPNCLTKVEETVRQDFKEIGPVS
;
A
#
# COMPACT_ATOMS: atom_id res chain seq x y z
N MET A 1 14.60 1.06 -46.14
CA MET A 1 13.67 1.65 -45.15
C MET A 1 13.07 0.52 -44.34
N SER A 2 13.48 0.40 -43.08
CA SER A 2 13.21 -0.74 -42.20
C SER A 2 12.29 -0.30 -41.07
N ILE A 3 11.21 -1.06 -40.83
CA ILE A 3 10.15 -0.79 -39.85
C ILE A 3 10.69 -0.75 -38.40
N LYS A 4 11.96 -1.13 -38.19
CA LYS A 4 12.62 -1.17 -36.88
C LYS A 4 13.07 0.20 -36.36
N GLU A 5 13.11 1.23 -37.20
CA GLU A 5 13.57 2.57 -36.80
C GLU A 5 12.43 3.48 -36.28
N THR A 6 11.17 3.08 -36.48
CA THR A 6 10.00 3.94 -36.20
C THR A 6 9.50 3.84 -34.74
N VAL A 7 9.87 2.81 -33.98
CA VAL A 7 9.35 2.58 -32.62
C VAL A 7 10.16 3.33 -31.54
N MET A 8 11.35 3.83 -31.86
CA MET A 8 12.24 4.52 -30.90
C MET A 8 12.12 6.05 -30.84
N GLN A 9 11.15 6.67 -31.52
CA GLN A 9 11.08 8.15 -31.61
C GLN A 9 9.83 8.79 -30.98
N LEU A 10 9.03 8.04 -30.20
CA LEU A 10 7.82 8.57 -29.57
C LEU A 10 7.87 8.66 -28.05
N ILE A 11 9.06 8.89 -27.49
CA ILE A 11 9.20 9.42 -26.13
C ILE A 11 9.69 10.85 -26.29
N ARG A 12 8.74 11.79 -26.34
CA ARG A 12 9.07 13.20 -26.10
C ARG A 12 9.52 13.27 -24.64
N GLU A 13 10.82 13.33 -24.43
CA GLU A 13 11.40 13.73 -23.16
C GLU A 13 10.92 15.15 -22.85
N ALA A 14 9.91 15.25 -22.00
CA ALA A 14 9.63 16.50 -21.31
C ALA A 14 10.88 16.83 -20.47
N PRO A 15 11.38 18.07 -20.46
CA PRO A 15 12.51 18.44 -19.63
C PRO A 15 12.14 18.13 -18.18
N PHE A 16 12.85 17.17 -17.58
CA PHE A 16 12.77 16.90 -16.15
C PHE A 16 13.31 18.16 -15.45
N ALA A 17 12.42 19.12 -15.20
CA ALA A 17 12.64 20.10 -14.15
C ALA A 17 12.94 19.31 -12.86
N PRO A 18 13.80 19.80 -11.94
CA PRO A 18 13.94 19.20 -10.62
C PRO A 18 12.64 19.47 -9.87
N GLY A 19 11.65 18.64 -10.17
CA GLY A 19 10.32 18.71 -9.61
C GLY A 19 10.46 18.39 -8.14
N ARG A 20 10.05 19.33 -7.30
CA ARG A 20 9.61 18.97 -5.95
C ARG A 20 8.64 17.82 -6.14
N ASP A 21 8.99 16.64 -5.62
CA ASP A 21 8.11 15.47 -5.58
C ASP A 21 6.78 15.94 -4.97
N THR A 22 5.83 16.28 -5.82
CA THR A 22 4.47 16.57 -5.40
C THR A 22 3.90 15.23 -4.97
N PHE A 23 3.89 15.01 -3.66
CA PHE A 23 3.17 13.92 -3.03
C PHE A 23 1.74 13.92 -3.55
N ILE A 24 1.41 13.01 -4.45
CA ILE A 24 0.02 12.71 -4.80
C ILE A 24 -0.42 11.67 -3.78
N PRO A 25 -1.30 12.03 -2.82
CA PRO A 25 -1.81 11.07 -1.87
C PRO A 25 -2.46 9.92 -2.65
N PRO A 26 -2.26 8.65 -2.26
CA PRO A 26 -3.05 7.56 -2.81
C PRO A 26 -4.52 7.91 -2.64
N THR A 27 -5.32 7.74 -3.69
CA THR A 27 -6.77 7.98 -3.64
C THR A 27 -7.47 7.05 -2.65
N LEU A 28 -6.83 5.96 -2.25
CA LEU A 28 -7.27 5.02 -1.23
C LEU A 28 -6.10 4.69 -0.29
N LEU A 29 -6.28 4.92 1.01
CA LEU A 29 -5.29 4.65 2.04
C LEU A 29 -5.56 3.30 2.73
N PRO A 30 -4.67 2.30 2.61
CA PRO A 30 -4.86 1.01 3.25
C PRO A 30 -4.73 1.10 4.77
N ILE A 31 -5.77 0.63 5.48
CA ILE A 31 -5.81 0.55 6.94
C ILE A 31 -6.05 -0.90 7.40
N CYS A 32 -5.31 -1.33 8.42
CA CYS A 32 -5.53 -2.61 9.05
C CYS A 32 -6.82 -2.56 9.88
N CYS A 33 -7.82 -3.37 9.52
CA CYS A 33 -9.10 -3.41 10.23
C CYS A 33 -8.99 -3.93 11.67
N ALA A 34 -7.92 -4.67 12.00
CA ALA A 34 -7.71 -5.23 13.33
C ALA A 34 -6.95 -4.29 14.29
N CYS A 35 -5.93 -3.57 13.80
CA CYS A 35 -5.05 -2.77 14.67
C CYS A 35 -4.95 -1.27 14.28
N GLY A 36 -5.62 -0.84 13.21
CA GLY A 36 -5.68 0.56 12.80
C GLY A 36 -4.38 1.15 12.25
N LEU A 37 -3.34 0.32 12.05
CA LEU A 37 -2.12 0.75 11.36
C LEU A 37 -2.40 1.01 9.88
N ILE A 38 -1.71 1.99 9.32
CA ILE A 38 -1.81 2.42 7.92
C ILE A 38 -0.59 1.91 7.15
N ARG A 39 -0.81 1.40 5.94
CA ARG A 39 0.29 1.11 5.02
C ARG A 39 0.75 2.38 4.33
N ASP A 40 1.98 2.79 4.58
CA ASP A 40 2.59 3.99 4.00
C ASP A 40 3.22 3.66 2.63
N ASP A 41 2.38 3.57 1.59
CA ASP A 41 2.79 3.22 0.23
C ASP A 41 3.64 4.31 -0.46
N THR A 42 3.77 5.50 0.14
CA THR A 42 4.53 6.60 -0.47
C THR A 42 6.03 6.49 -0.18
N ARG A 43 6.41 5.70 0.82
CA ARG A 43 7.80 5.39 1.13
C ARG A 43 8.14 4.06 0.46
N PHE A 44 8.43 4.12 -0.84
CA PHE A 44 9.01 2.98 -1.56
C PHE A 44 10.38 2.66 -0.99
N SER A 45 10.40 1.77 0.01
CA SER A 45 11.60 1.16 0.55
C SER A 45 11.65 -0.25 -0.04
N PRO A 46 12.63 -0.59 -0.90
CA PRO A 46 12.68 -1.93 -1.48
C PRO A 46 12.75 -2.98 -0.35
N GLY A 47 11.73 -3.83 -0.28
CA GLY A 47 11.69 -5.02 0.59
C GLY A 47 10.96 -4.89 1.93
N ARG A 48 10.32 -3.75 2.28
CA ARG A 48 9.47 -3.67 3.49
C ARG A 48 8.24 -2.80 3.28
N GLU A 49 7.05 -3.40 3.36
CA GLU A 49 5.80 -2.66 3.57
C GLU A 49 5.84 -1.98 4.95
N LEU A 50 5.72 -0.66 4.97
CA LEU A 50 5.80 0.11 6.20
C LEU A 50 4.39 0.35 6.77
N TRP A 51 4.02 -0.44 7.77
CA TRP A 51 2.79 -0.26 8.53
C TRP A 51 3.03 0.68 9.73
N ILE A 52 2.41 1.86 9.73
CA ILE A 52 2.64 2.91 10.73
C ILE A 52 1.37 3.35 11.43
N THR A 53 1.52 4.03 12.57
CA THR A 53 0.38 4.61 13.28
C THR A 53 -0.18 5.81 12.49
N GLN A 54 -1.47 6.10 12.69
CA GLN A 54 -2.10 7.31 12.13
C GLN A 54 -1.38 8.60 12.57
N ARG A 55 -0.88 8.63 13.81
CA ARG A 55 -0.09 9.76 14.32
C ARG A 55 1.21 9.93 13.54
N THR A 56 1.92 8.83 13.26
CA THR A 56 3.14 8.85 12.45
C THR A 56 2.81 9.32 11.04
N TYR A 57 1.77 8.77 10.41
CA TYR A 57 1.33 9.17 9.07
C TYR A 57 1.06 10.68 9.00
N ARG A 58 0.27 11.21 9.94
CA ARG A 58 -0.03 12.65 10.03
C ARG A 58 1.23 13.50 10.23
N LYS A 59 2.15 13.08 11.09
CA LYS A 59 3.40 13.80 11.33
C LYS A 59 4.27 13.82 10.07
N THR A 60 4.28 12.71 9.33
CA THR A 60 5.12 12.53 8.16
C THR A 60 4.59 13.25 6.92
N HIS A 61 3.28 13.21 6.69
CA HIS A 61 2.66 13.70 5.46
C HIS A 61 1.86 14.99 5.63
N GLY A 62 1.66 15.46 6.87
CA GLY A 62 0.87 16.66 7.15
C GLY A 62 -0.64 16.50 6.92
N ILE A 63 -1.10 15.31 6.54
CA ILE A 63 -2.50 14.99 6.22
C ILE A 63 -3.07 14.11 7.34
N ASN A 64 -4.29 14.40 7.79
CA ASN A 64 -4.99 13.52 8.71
C ASN A 64 -5.54 12.30 7.93
N PRO A 65 -5.19 11.05 8.30
CA PRO A 65 -5.69 9.86 7.60
C PRO A 65 -7.21 9.77 7.48
N ALA A 66 -7.95 10.35 8.43
CA ALA A 66 -9.41 10.37 8.39
C ALA A 66 -9.99 11.23 7.25
N ASP A 67 -9.18 12.10 6.64
CA ASP A 67 -9.59 12.95 5.52
C ASP A 67 -9.39 12.24 4.15
N LEU A 68 -8.81 11.03 4.15
CA LEU A 68 -8.56 10.21 2.97
C LEU A 68 -9.57 9.07 2.91
N ALA A 69 -9.94 8.64 1.70
CA ALA A 69 -10.75 7.45 1.54
C ALA A 69 -9.93 6.22 1.98
N LEU A 70 -10.49 5.40 2.88
CA LEU A 70 -9.79 4.25 3.45
C LEU A 70 -10.16 2.97 2.72
N SER A 71 -9.18 2.11 2.47
CA SER A 71 -9.40 0.71 2.08
C SER A 71 -9.07 -0.20 3.26
N HIS A 72 -10.01 -1.08 3.63
CA HIS A 72 -9.82 -2.00 4.75
C HIS A 72 -9.09 -3.26 4.30
N THR A 73 -8.06 -3.63 5.05
CA THR A 73 -7.26 -4.85 4.82
C THR A 73 -6.64 -5.32 6.14
N TYR A 74 -5.74 -6.31 6.11
CA TYR A 74 -4.94 -6.73 7.27
C TYR A 74 -3.47 -6.34 7.08
N CYS A 75 -2.82 -5.90 8.15
CA CYS A 75 -1.36 -5.89 8.18
C CYS A 75 -0.83 -7.33 8.33
N PRO A 76 0.42 -7.61 7.93
CA PRO A 76 0.98 -8.97 7.97
C PRO A 76 0.82 -9.66 9.32
N ASN A 77 1.09 -8.94 10.41
CA ASN A 77 0.96 -9.48 11.77
C ASN A 77 -0.47 -9.88 12.13
N CYS A 78 -1.46 -9.10 11.68
CA CYS A 78 -2.87 -9.39 11.95
C CYS A 78 -3.39 -10.49 11.03
N LEU A 79 -2.93 -10.54 9.77
CA LEU A 79 -3.26 -11.61 8.84
C LEU A 79 -2.81 -12.96 9.38
N THR A 80 -1.55 -13.08 9.83
CA THR A 80 -1.04 -14.34 10.41
C THR A 80 -1.87 -14.81 11.61
N LYS A 81 -2.31 -13.88 12.48
CA LYS A 81 -3.19 -14.24 13.61
C LYS A 81 -4.54 -14.78 13.14
N VAL A 82 -5.15 -14.13 12.16
CA VAL A 82 -6.43 -14.58 11.59
C VAL A 82 -6.27 -15.96 10.95
N GLU A 83 -5.22 -16.17 10.16
CA GLU A 83 -4.92 -17.47 9.55
C GLU A 83 -4.69 -18.57 10.61
N GLU A 84 -3.98 -18.25 11.69
CA GLU A 84 -3.78 -19.16 12.82
C GLU A 84 -5.07 -19.52 13.52
N THR A 85 -5.93 -18.54 13.82
CA THR A 85 -7.26 -18.75 14.43
C THR A 85 -8.11 -19.64 13.53
N VAL A 86 -8.25 -19.28 12.25
CA VAL A 86 -9.03 -20.05 11.27
C VAL A 86 -8.54 -21.50 11.21
N ARG A 87 -7.21 -21.72 11.22
CA ARG A 87 -6.64 -23.07 11.22
C ARG A 87 -6.97 -23.86 12.49
N GLN A 88 -7.07 -23.21 13.65
CA GLN A 88 -7.50 -23.90 14.88
C GLN A 88 -8.99 -24.20 14.85
N ASP A 89 -9.82 -23.24 14.44
CA ASP A 89 -11.27 -23.43 14.35
C ASP A 89 -11.63 -24.61 13.44
N PHE A 90 -10.97 -24.74 12.29
CA PHE A 90 -11.16 -25.90 11.40
C PHE A 90 -10.74 -27.24 12.01
N LYS A 91 -9.76 -27.25 12.93
CA LYS A 91 -9.39 -28.48 13.65
C LYS A 91 -10.42 -28.83 14.71
N GLU A 92 -11.02 -27.84 15.36
CA GLU A 92 -12.02 -28.03 16.41
C GLU A 92 -13.39 -28.45 15.86
N ILE A 93 -13.78 -27.91 14.70
CA ILE A 93 -15.07 -28.21 14.06
C ILE A 93 -15.09 -29.61 13.41
N GLY A 94 -13.91 -30.18 13.10
CA GLY A 94 -13.79 -31.40 12.32
C GLY A 94 -14.24 -31.22 10.87
N PRO A 95 -14.03 -32.22 9.98
CA PRO A 95 -14.60 -32.16 8.64
C PRO A 95 -16.12 -32.13 8.75
N VAL A 96 -16.75 -31.17 8.08
CA VAL A 96 -18.21 -31.17 7.89
C VAL A 96 -18.52 -32.35 6.97
N SER A 97 -18.88 -33.48 7.58
CA SER A 97 -19.36 -34.71 6.91
C SER A 97 -20.78 -34.56 6.43
#